data_AF-A0AA97GXH6-F1
#
_entry.id   AF-A0AA97GXH6-F1
#
_cell.length_a   1.000
_cell.length_b   1.000
_cell.length_c   1.000
_cell.angle_alpha   90.00
_cell.angle_beta   90.00
_cell.angle_gamma   90.00
#
_symmetry.space_group_name_H-M   'P 1'
#
loop_
_entity.id
_entity.type
_entity.pdbx_description
1 polymer ?
#
loop_
_entity_poly.entity_id
_entity_poly.type
_entity_poly.pdbx_seq_one_letter_code
_entity_poly.pdbx_strand_id
1 'polypeptide(L)'
;MSVGSPTVPTMTTGQLSFADLDDDDEFADKSLFETTLVVVDLETTGGSSDTDAITEIGAVKIRGGEVLGEFATLVDPGREIPPQIVALTGITTAMTYDAPPIEEVLPAFAEFAHGAILVAHNARFDTAFLRKAAARMDLPWPFTTSLCTVAMARRILTREEAPSVKLSALADLFDVSVRPTHRALDDARATVDVFHRLLERVGNRGVHTYRDLTDYLPRSTPAMRAKRSMASGLPRTPGVYLFRGPGDEVLYVGTAVNLRRRVSSYFSGSDTRPRMNEMVSLAERVEHVACAHDLEAGVRELTLLAAHKPVYNRRSRNPHRGWWINLSHERFPRLSVNRTPAPDAIGPVHSRTVAADVADVISAAAGLRSCTQNLKRADHHWCPGDGAAVGLPDPLVAQRPDLCHAASERPQTLPDYLCRVEAARTLLSGESDALLVDLQRRLILLADTRRFESAARARDRLAATVDVLARTQRLAAIACIREFVVARPDDDGGWQLSVIRYGRLAGAAHAARGVPPMPVIEMMTASASTVVEPADTGPLGGAPAEEVSLIDRWIAEPGTRLVSATDPLCSPIGSAQRWTDFARAARRARDAPMPLPARVGA
;
A
#
# COMPACT_ATOMS: atom_id res chain seq x y z
N MET A 1 -6.85 -31.87 23.81
CA MET A 1 -5.49 -31.64 23.28
C MET A 1 -5.64 -31.05 21.89
N SER A 2 -5.57 -29.73 21.81
CA SER A 2 -5.77 -28.95 20.58
C SER A 2 -4.42 -28.41 20.17
N VAL A 3 -3.96 -28.78 18.97
CA VAL A 3 -2.67 -28.35 18.42
C VAL A 3 -2.97 -27.17 17.51
N GLY A 4 -2.69 -25.96 18.00
CA GLY A 4 -2.81 -24.73 17.23
C GLY A 4 -1.71 -24.66 16.16
N SER A 5 -2.11 -24.49 14.90
CA SER A 5 -1.18 -24.15 13.81
C SER A 5 -0.96 -22.64 13.75
N PRO A 6 0.28 -22.16 13.53
CA PRO A 6 0.58 -20.74 13.46
C PRO A 6 0.09 -20.15 12.13
N THR A 7 -0.60 -19.02 12.21
CA THR A 7 -1.09 -18.23 11.08
C THR A 7 0.06 -17.40 10.48
N VAL A 8 0.40 -17.69 9.23
CA VAL A 8 1.35 -16.89 8.42
C VAL A 8 0.56 -15.76 7.72
N PRO A 9 0.93 -14.48 7.88
CA PRO A 9 0.21 -13.39 7.22
C PRO A 9 0.53 -13.37 5.72
N THR A 10 -0.50 -13.56 4.90
CA THR A 10 -0.42 -13.56 3.43
C THR A 10 -0.54 -12.12 2.92
N MET A 11 0.55 -11.59 2.35
CA MET A 11 0.58 -10.29 1.66
C MET A 11 -0.36 -10.32 0.45
N THR A 12 -1.41 -9.49 0.48
CA THR A 12 -2.34 -9.32 -0.66
C THR A 12 -2.10 -7.95 -1.30
N THR A 13 -1.75 -7.97 -2.59
CA THR A 13 -1.58 -6.79 -3.44
C THR A 13 -2.93 -6.16 -3.79
N GLY A 14 -3.23 -5.00 -3.22
CA GLY A 14 -4.39 -4.19 -3.57
C GLY A 14 -4.52 -2.94 -2.70
N GLN A 15 -4.43 -1.76 -3.32
CA GLN A 15 -4.64 -0.41 -2.75
C GLN A 15 -3.65 0.08 -1.67
N LEU A 16 -2.69 0.91 -2.11
CA LEU A 16 -1.89 1.77 -1.24
C LEU A 16 -2.68 3.04 -0.85
N SER A 17 -3.28 3.04 0.34
CA SER A 17 -3.62 4.25 1.11
C SER A 17 -3.61 3.94 2.61
N PHE A 18 -3.12 4.88 3.43
CA PHE A 18 -2.99 4.90 4.91
C PHE A 18 -1.77 4.21 5.55
N ALA A 19 -1.03 3.34 4.85
CA ALA A 19 0.23 2.76 5.34
C ALA A 19 1.48 3.67 5.11
N ASP A 20 1.44 4.91 5.60
CA ASP A 20 2.63 5.57 6.19
C ASP A 20 2.39 5.74 7.72
N LEU A 21 1.29 5.18 8.24
CA LEU A 21 0.98 4.97 9.65
C LEU A 21 1.01 3.45 9.83
N ASP A 22 1.92 3.03 10.70
CA ASP A 22 2.37 1.67 10.98
C ASP A 22 3.21 1.03 9.86
N ASP A 23 4.36 1.62 9.56
CA ASP A 23 5.56 0.77 9.63
C ASP A 23 6.02 0.82 11.09
N ASP A 24 5.50 -0.12 11.87
CA ASP A 24 6.30 -0.71 12.95
C ASP A 24 7.62 -1.14 12.30
N ASP A 25 8.63 -0.27 12.34
CA ASP A 25 10.00 -0.75 12.26
C ASP A 25 10.07 -1.73 13.44
N GLU A 26 10.05 -3.04 13.16
CA GLU A 26 9.95 -4.12 14.16
C GLU A 26 11.01 -3.97 15.27
N PHE A 27 12.01 -3.15 15.00
CA PHE A 27 13.15 -2.82 15.83
C PHE A 27 13.05 -1.48 16.56
N ALA A 28 12.14 -0.57 16.19
CA ALA A 28 12.13 0.83 16.64
C ALA A 28 12.34 0.97 18.15
N ASP A 29 11.51 0.29 18.93
CA ASP A 29 11.56 0.36 20.40
C ASP A 29 12.32 -0.82 21.03
N LYS A 30 12.89 -1.72 20.21
CA LYS A 30 13.76 -2.80 20.71
C LYS A 30 15.11 -2.25 21.12
N SER A 31 15.62 -2.77 22.23
CA SER A 31 17.00 -2.51 22.65
C SER A 31 17.99 -2.97 21.58
N LEU A 32 19.02 -2.17 21.31
CA LEU A 32 20.12 -2.57 20.43
C LEU A 32 20.82 -3.84 20.95
N PHE A 33 20.82 -4.05 22.26
CA PHE A 33 21.37 -5.25 22.89
C PHE A 33 20.56 -6.50 22.54
N GLU A 34 19.23 -6.38 22.48
CA GLU A 34 18.32 -7.50 22.19
C GLU A 34 18.08 -7.70 20.69
N THR A 35 18.57 -6.79 19.85
CA THR A 35 18.36 -6.82 18.41
C THR A 35 19.43 -7.67 17.72
N THR A 36 19.01 -8.60 16.87
CA THR A 36 19.93 -9.36 16.01
C THR A 36 20.38 -8.47 14.85
N LEU A 37 21.68 -8.37 14.67
CA LEU A 37 22.31 -7.60 13.59
C LEU A 37 23.14 -8.55 12.72
N VAL A 38 23.17 -8.30 11.42
CA VAL A 38 24.09 -8.99 10.51
C VAL A 38 24.99 -7.95 9.86
N VAL A 39 26.27 -8.00 10.22
CA VAL A 39 27.30 -7.18 9.59
C VAL A 39 27.73 -7.90 8.31
N VAL A 40 27.63 -7.24 7.17
CA VAL A 40 27.96 -7.81 5.85
C VAL A 40 28.98 -6.94 5.14
N ASP A 41 29.87 -7.60 4.41
CA ASP A 41 30.82 -6.99 3.49
C ASP A 41 30.89 -7.83 2.20
N LEU A 42 31.16 -7.19 1.06
CA LEU A 42 31.20 -7.82 -0.25
C LEU A 42 32.48 -7.46 -0.98
N GLU A 43 33.09 -8.47 -1.60
CA GLU A 43 34.06 -8.24 -2.67
C GLU A 43 33.37 -8.35 -4.03
N THR A 44 33.79 -7.51 -4.98
CA THR A 44 33.11 -7.36 -6.27
C THR A 44 34.09 -7.16 -7.42
N THR A 45 33.65 -7.40 -8.66
CA THR A 45 34.48 -7.18 -9.86
C THR A 45 34.69 -5.70 -10.21
N GLY A 46 34.12 -4.77 -9.44
CA GLY A 46 34.19 -3.33 -9.70
C GLY A 46 33.23 -2.50 -8.84
N GLY A 47 33.23 -1.18 -9.03
CA GLY A 47 32.51 -0.25 -8.15
C GLY A 47 31.03 -0.04 -8.45
N SER A 48 30.51 -0.60 -9.55
CA SER A 48 29.16 -0.32 -10.06
C SER A 48 28.28 -1.55 -9.92
N SER A 49 27.31 -1.50 -8.99
CA SER A 49 26.29 -2.54 -8.89
C SER A 49 25.54 -2.77 -10.19
N ASP A 50 25.55 -1.77 -11.09
CA ASP A 50 24.82 -1.86 -12.34
C ASP A 50 25.44 -2.79 -13.37
N THR A 51 26.77 -2.82 -13.39
CA THR A 51 27.58 -3.47 -14.43
C THR A 51 28.45 -4.58 -13.88
N ASP A 52 28.83 -4.54 -12.59
CA ASP A 52 29.76 -5.45 -11.95
C ASP A 52 29.04 -6.56 -11.15
N ALA A 53 29.79 -7.58 -10.73
CA ALA A 53 29.26 -8.77 -10.06
C ALA A 53 29.94 -8.99 -8.70
N ILE A 54 29.29 -9.76 -7.81
CA ILE A 54 29.79 -10.14 -6.48
C ILE A 54 30.76 -11.32 -6.66
N THR A 55 31.90 -11.30 -5.97
CA THR A 55 32.92 -12.36 -6.00
C THR A 55 33.11 -13.04 -4.64
N GLU A 56 32.74 -12.38 -3.54
CA GLU A 56 32.75 -12.96 -2.19
C GLU A 56 31.68 -12.28 -1.33
N ILE A 57 31.05 -13.05 -0.44
CA ILE A 57 30.19 -12.54 0.62
C ILE A 57 30.76 -12.98 1.95
N GLY A 58 30.94 -12.03 2.87
CA GLY A 58 31.29 -12.27 4.26
C GLY A 58 30.27 -11.60 5.17
N ALA A 59 29.77 -12.34 6.15
CA ALA A 59 28.82 -11.79 7.11
C ALA A 59 28.98 -12.40 8.50
N VAL A 60 28.74 -11.57 9.51
CA VAL A 60 28.78 -11.95 10.93
C VAL A 60 27.45 -11.58 11.57
N LYS A 61 26.77 -12.58 12.12
CA LYS A 61 25.51 -12.39 12.86
C LYS A 61 25.84 -12.19 14.33
N ILE A 62 25.34 -11.10 14.91
CA ILE A 62 25.63 -10.71 16.29
C ILE A 62 24.35 -10.37 17.06
N ARG A 63 24.37 -10.57 18.38
CA ARG A 63 23.32 -10.13 19.32
C ARG A 63 23.92 -9.94 20.70
N GLY A 64 23.60 -8.84 21.39
CA GLY A 64 24.08 -8.60 22.74
C GLY A 64 25.61 -8.45 22.88
N GLY A 65 26.32 -8.15 21.77
CA GLY A 65 27.79 -8.12 21.74
C GLY A 65 28.46 -9.48 21.47
N GLU A 66 27.67 -10.54 21.32
CA GLU A 66 28.16 -11.90 21.05
C GLU A 66 27.97 -12.26 19.57
N VAL A 67 28.91 -13.02 19.01
CA VAL A 67 28.80 -13.60 17.66
C VAL A 67 27.93 -14.85 17.72
N LEU A 68 26.82 -14.85 16.98
CA LEU A 68 25.89 -15.98 16.87
C LEU A 68 26.23 -16.93 15.71
N GLY A 69 26.94 -16.43 14.70
CA GLY A 69 27.34 -17.22 13.55
C GLY A 69 27.99 -16.38 12.46
N GLU A 70 28.64 -17.06 11.53
CA GLU A 70 29.33 -16.45 10.40
C GLU A 70 28.88 -17.12 9.10
N PHE A 71 28.83 -16.33 8.04
CA PHE A 71 28.54 -16.76 6.69
C PHE A 71 29.66 -16.25 5.78
N ALA A 72 30.35 -17.15 5.09
CA ALA A 72 31.41 -16.78 4.18
C ALA A 72 31.43 -17.73 2.99
N THR A 73 31.44 -17.16 1.79
CA THR A 73 31.56 -17.93 0.55
C THR A 73 32.10 -17.06 -0.57
N LEU A 74 32.96 -17.67 -1.41
CA LEU A 74 33.22 -17.14 -2.74
C LEU A 74 31.95 -17.28 -3.59
N VAL A 75 31.84 -16.43 -4.60
CA VAL A 75 30.73 -16.40 -5.55
C VAL A 75 31.31 -16.42 -6.95
N ASP A 76 30.80 -17.28 -7.83
CA ASP A 76 31.11 -17.19 -9.26
C ASP A 76 30.43 -15.95 -9.87
N PRO A 77 31.20 -14.92 -10.29
CA PRO A 77 30.61 -13.72 -10.89
C PRO A 77 30.15 -13.93 -12.35
N GLY A 78 30.39 -15.13 -12.93
CA GLY A 78 30.10 -15.47 -14.31
C GLY A 78 30.95 -14.71 -15.32
N ARG A 79 32.11 -14.18 -14.89
CA ARG A 79 33.02 -13.34 -15.68
C ARG A 79 34.44 -13.34 -15.12
N GLU A 80 35.39 -12.88 -15.92
CA GLU A 80 36.76 -12.65 -15.44
C GLU A 80 36.84 -11.48 -14.44
N ILE A 81 37.63 -11.67 -13.38
CA ILE A 81 37.91 -10.63 -12.38
C ILE A 81 39.06 -9.75 -12.90
N PRO A 82 38.87 -8.42 -13.02
CA PRO A 82 39.91 -7.53 -13.54
C PRO A 82 41.21 -7.58 -12.70
N PRO A 83 42.42 -7.52 -13.32
CA PRO A 83 43.69 -7.66 -12.59
C PRO A 83 43.88 -6.68 -11.42
N GLN A 84 43.33 -5.46 -11.55
CA GLN A 84 43.35 -4.45 -10.49
C GLN A 84 42.52 -4.83 -9.25
N ILE A 85 41.44 -5.60 -9.43
CA ILE A 85 40.63 -6.13 -8.32
C ILE A 85 41.36 -7.32 -7.69
N VAL A 86 41.93 -8.21 -8.50
CA VAL A 86 42.76 -9.32 -8.01
C VAL A 86 43.92 -8.80 -7.14
N ALA A 87 44.57 -7.71 -7.56
CA ALA A 87 45.64 -7.09 -6.77
C ALA A 87 45.16 -6.47 -5.45
N LEU A 88 43.89 -6.11 -5.35
CA LEU A 88 43.28 -5.52 -4.16
C LEU A 88 42.80 -6.57 -3.16
N THR A 89 42.07 -7.58 -3.64
CA THR A 89 41.35 -8.55 -2.80
C THR A 89 42.05 -9.91 -2.70
N GLY A 90 42.99 -10.19 -3.61
CA GLY A 90 43.62 -11.50 -3.76
C GLY A 90 42.71 -12.57 -4.37
N ILE A 91 41.45 -12.25 -4.71
CA ILE A 91 40.51 -13.21 -5.32
C ILE A 91 40.80 -13.30 -6.81
N THR A 92 41.23 -14.49 -7.26
CA THR A 92 41.49 -14.76 -8.68
C THR A 92 40.27 -15.38 -9.35
N THR A 93 40.12 -15.20 -10.67
CA THR A 93 39.06 -15.88 -11.45
C THR A 93 39.10 -17.40 -11.27
N ALA A 94 40.28 -17.99 -11.07
CA ALA A 94 40.43 -19.43 -10.82
C ALA A 94 39.81 -19.86 -9.47
N MET A 95 39.83 -18.99 -8.45
CA MET A 95 39.23 -19.28 -7.14
C MET A 95 37.70 -19.27 -7.20
N THR A 96 37.10 -18.44 -8.06
CA THR A 96 35.65 -18.31 -8.18
C THR A 96 35.03 -19.25 -9.21
N TYR A 97 35.83 -19.93 -10.03
CA TYR A 97 35.33 -20.78 -11.12
C TYR A 97 34.46 -21.96 -10.63
N ASP A 98 34.85 -22.59 -9.52
CA ASP A 98 34.10 -23.68 -8.89
C ASP A 98 33.21 -23.19 -7.72
N ALA A 99 33.13 -21.87 -7.51
CA ALA A 99 32.29 -21.29 -6.45
C ALA A 99 30.82 -21.30 -6.88
N PRO A 100 29.87 -21.39 -5.94
CA PRO A 100 28.46 -21.30 -6.27
C PRO A 100 28.12 -19.93 -6.88
N PRO A 101 27.20 -19.88 -7.87
CA PRO A 101 26.77 -18.62 -8.45
C PRO A 101 25.89 -17.84 -7.46
N ILE A 102 25.71 -16.54 -7.70
CA ILE A 102 24.95 -15.66 -6.79
C ILE A 102 23.51 -16.15 -6.59
N GLU A 103 22.96 -16.84 -7.59
CA GLU A 103 21.62 -17.42 -7.57
C GLU A 103 21.43 -18.49 -6.48
N GLU A 104 22.51 -19.17 -6.08
CA GLU A 104 22.51 -20.15 -4.99
C GLU A 104 22.89 -19.52 -3.65
N VAL A 105 23.81 -18.56 -3.67
CA VAL A 105 24.36 -17.92 -2.47
C VAL A 105 23.37 -16.95 -1.84
N LEU A 106 22.68 -16.13 -2.63
CA LEU A 106 21.83 -15.07 -2.13
C LEU A 106 20.63 -15.57 -1.31
N PRO A 107 19.91 -16.64 -1.71
CA PRO A 107 18.87 -17.24 -0.87
C PRO A 107 19.40 -17.73 0.50
N ALA A 108 20.57 -18.38 0.52
CA ALA A 108 21.19 -18.86 1.75
C ALA A 108 21.61 -17.70 2.67
N PHE A 109 22.17 -16.62 2.09
CA PHE A 109 22.45 -15.40 2.84
C PHE A 109 21.17 -14.74 3.37
N ALA A 110 20.11 -14.66 2.57
CA ALA A 110 18.83 -14.07 2.98
C ALA A 110 18.20 -14.85 4.15
N GLU A 111 18.29 -16.18 4.14
CA GLU A 111 17.90 -17.04 5.26
C GLU A 111 18.78 -16.80 6.48
N PHE A 112 20.11 -16.79 6.30
CA PHE A 112 21.07 -16.49 7.36
C PHE A 112 20.80 -15.14 8.03
N ALA A 113 20.38 -14.12 7.28
CA ALA A 113 20.13 -12.78 7.79
C ALA A 113 18.66 -12.48 8.12
N HIS A 114 17.75 -13.46 7.97
CA HIS A 114 16.34 -13.28 8.27
C HIS A 114 16.08 -12.73 9.68
N GLY A 115 15.20 -11.73 9.79
CA GLY A 115 14.81 -11.08 11.05
C GLY A 115 15.92 -10.22 11.69
N ALA A 116 16.98 -9.87 10.96
CA ALA A 116 18.08 -9.05 11.46
C ALA A 116 18.17 -7.70 10.74
N ILE A 117 18.80 -6.72 11.40
CA ILE A 117 19.19 -5.45 10.79
C ILE A 117 20.52 -5.63 10.07
N LEU A 118 20.59 -5.24 8.80
CA LEU A 118 21.86 -5.23 8.06
C LEU A 118 22.75 -4.06 8.49
N VAL A 119 24.03 -4.34 8.71
CA VAL A 119 25.06 -3.35 9.02
C VAL A 119 26.19 -3.51 8.02
N ALA A 120 26.74 -2.42 7.50
CA ALA A 120 27.90 -2.49 6.61
C ALA A 120 28.74 -1.20 6.67
N HIS A 121 30.03 -1.32 6.33
CA HIS A 121 30.93 -0.19 6.21
C HIS A 121 30.77 0.46 4.84
N ASN A 122 30.02 1.57 4.79
CA ASN A 122 29.48 2.15 3.54
C ASN A 122 28.31 1.34 2.95
N ALA A 123 27.36 0.96 3.80
CA ALA A 123 26.21 0.08 3.48
C ALA A 123 25.45 0.35 2.17
N ARG A 124 25.46 1.58 1.63
CA ARG A 124 24.86 1.87 0.31
C ARG A 124 25.48 1.02 -0.80
N PHE A 125 26.77 0.70 -0.71
CA PHE A 125 27.48 -0.11 -1.69
C PHE A 125 26.97 -1.56 -1.66
N ASP A 126 27.13 -2.24 -0.52
CA ASP A 126 26.78 -3.66 -0.35
C ASP A 126 25.30 -3.93 -0.60
N THR A 127 24.44 -3.08 -0.02
CA THR A 127 22.99 -3.22 -0.19
C THR A 127 22.54 -2.97 -1.63
N ALA A 128 23.25 -2.16 -2.42
CA ALA A 128 22.92 -1.97 -3.83
C ALA A 128 23.23 -3.22 -4.66
N PHE A 129 24.38 -3.85 -4.44
CA PHE A 129 24.75 -5.12 -5.09
C PHE A 129 23.77 -6.24 -4.73
N LEU A 130 23.50 -6.45 -3.44
CA LEU A 130 22.58 -7.51 -2.99
C LEU A 130 21.15 -7.26 -3.46
N ARG A 131 20.65 -6.02 -3.39
CA ARG A 131 19.29 -5.69 -3.85
C ARG A 131 19.15 -5.87 -5.36
N LYS A 132 20.18 -5.51 -6.14
CA LYS A 132 20.15 -5.72 -7.60
C LYS A 132 20.28 -7.20 -7.97
N ALA A 133 21.04 -7.99 -7.22
CA ALA A 133 21.04 -9.44 -7.37
C ALA A 133 19.65 -10.04 -7.06
N ALA A 134 19.03 -9.66 -5.95
CA ALA A 134 17.68 -10.12 -5.58
C ALA A 134 16.64 -9.73 -6.64
N ALA A 135 16.68 -8.49 -7.14
CA ALA A 135 15.77 -8.02 -8.17
C ALA A 135 15.90 -8.76 -9.50
N ARG A 136 17.11 -9.24 -9.85
CA ARG A 136 17.32 -10.07 -11.07
C ARG A 136 16.72 -11.47 -10.95
N MET A 137 16.52 -11.94 -9.72
CA MET A 137 16.01 -13.28 -9.41
C MET A 137 14.54 -13.26 -8.98
N ASP A 138 13.87 -12.10 -9.05
CA ASP A 138 12.54 -11.87 -8.47
C ASP A 138 12.42 -12.31 -7.00
N LEU A 139 13.54 -12.28 -6.27
CA LEU A 139 13.59 -12.65 -4.85
C LEU A 139 13.10 -11.47 -4.00
N PRO A 140 12.12 -11.67 -3.09
CA PRO A 140 11.70 -10.64 -2.16
C PRO A 140 12.88 -10.17 -1.32
N TRP A 141 13.16 -8.87 -1.32
CA TRP A 141 14.22 -8.29 -0.49
C TRP A 141 13.71 -8.13 0.95
N PRO A 142 14.15 -8.94 1.93
CA PRO A 142 13.51 -9.00 3.24
C PRO A 142 13.97 -7.85 4.17
N PHE A 143 14.96 -7.06 3.76
CA PHE A 143 15.55 -6.02 4.60
C PHE A 143 14.97 -4.65 4.27
N THR A 144 14.12 -4.16 5.16
CA THR A 144 13.58 -2.79 5.13
C THR A 144 14.59 -1.76 5.68
N THR A 145 15.56 -2.24 6.47
CA THR A 145 16.35 -1.40 7.36
C THR A 145 17.86 -1.74 7.31
N SER A 146 18.73 -0.71 7.25
CA SER A 146 20.20 -0.90 7.20
C SER A 146 20.97 0.23 7.92
N LEU A 147 22.03 -0.13 8.66
CA LEU A 147 22.95 0.80 9.33
C LEU A 147 24.28 0.91 8.59
N CYS A 148 24.86 2.12 8.60
CA CYS A 148 26.12 2.42 7.92
C CYS A 148 27.17 2.93 8.92
N THR A 149 28.24 2.18 9.13
CA THR A 149 29.28 2.55 10.11
C THR A 149 30.06 3.80 9.70
N VAL A 150 30.15 4.12 8.40
CA VAL A 150 30.71 5.40 7.92
C VAL A 150 29.83 6.58 8.34
N ALA A 151 28.51 6.45 8.23
CA ALA A 151 27.58 7.49 8.65
C ALA A 151 27.64 7.69 10.17
N MET A 152 27.77 6.58 10.92
CA MET A 152 28.02 6.58 12.36
C MET A 152 29.33 7.28 12.73
N ALA A 153 30.46 6.86 12.16
CA ALA A 153 31.76 7.42 12.46
C ALA A 153 31.81 8.94 12.21
N ARG A 154 31.31 9.41 11.05
CA ARG A 154 31.24 10.85 10.73
C ARG A 154 30.39 11.67 11.69
N ARG A 155 29.43 11.03 12.36
CA ARG A 155 28.53 11.69 13.31
C ARG A 155 29.08 11.66 14.74
N ILE A 156 29.73 10.57 15.11
CA ILE A 156 30.18 10.27 16.46
C ILE A 156 31.55 10.89 16.74
N LEU A 157 32.45 10.81 15.76
CA LEU A 157 33.85 11.21 15.89
C LEU A 157 34.07 12.61 15.33
N THR A 158 35.01 13.34 15.92
CA THR A 158 35.44 14.64 15.37
C THR A 158 36.41 14.43 14.21
N ARG A 159 36.58 15.44 13.35
CA ARG A 159 37.54 15.38 12.24
C ARG A 159 38.99 15.33 12.72
N GLU A 160 39.26 15.82 13.93
CA GLU A 160 40.56 15.73 14.58
C GLU A 160 40.83 14.31 15.08
N GLU A 161 39.82 13.63 15.63
CA GLU A 161 39.92 12.25 16.11
C GLU A 161 39.98 11.24 14.95
N ALA A 162 39.16 11.43 13.92
CA ALA A 162 39.11 10.56 12.74
C ALA A 162 39.21 11.38 11.43
N PRO A 163 40.43 11.74 10.99
CA PRO A 163 40.63 12.45 9.72
C PRO A 163 40.16 11.65 8.50
N SER A 164 40.18 10.32 8.61
CA SER A 164 39.67 9.36 7.63
C SER A 164 38.69 8.41 8.30
N VAL A 165 37.61 8.07 7.60
CA VAL A 165 36.60 7.10 8.05
C VAL A 165 36.60 5.84 7.20
N LYS A 166 37.73 5.52 6.55
CA LYS A 166 37.96 4.21 5.94
C LYS A 166 38.02 3.14 7.03
N LEU A 167 37.62 1.91 6.72
CA LEU A 167 37.58 0.81 7.68
C LEU A 167 38.94 0.60 8.36
N SER A 168 40.03 0.55 7.59
CA SER A 168 41.40 0.43 8.11
C SER A 168 41.77 1.56 9.08
N ALA A 169 41.44 2.81 8.73
CA ALA A 169 41.74 3.96 9.59
C ALA A 169 40.93 3.92 10.91
N LEU A 170 39.67 3.46 10.87
CA LEU A 170 38.86 3.30 12.08
C LEU A 170 39.32 2.10 12.92
N ALA A 171 39.72 1.01 12.28
CA ALA A 171 40.32 -0.15 12.93
C ALA A 171 41.60 0.24 13.69
N ASP A 172 42.45 1.07 13.07
CA ASP A 172 43.65 1.65 13.69
C ASP A 172 43.31 2.58 14.85
N LEU A 173 42.36 3.50 14.65
CA LEU A 173 41.92 4.45 15.67
C LEU A 173 41.38 3.75 16.93
N PHE A 174 40.59 2.70 16.76
CA PHE A 174 39.94 2.00 17.86
C PHE A 174 40.73 0.81 18.42
N ASP A 175 41.92 0.54 17.85
CA ASP A 175 42.75 -0.61 18.17
C ASP A 175 41.97 -1.93 18.24
N VAL A 176 41.24 -2.20 17.16
CA VAL A 176 40.39 -3.40 17.05
C VAL A 176 41.23 -4.67 16.83
N SER A 177 40.66 -5.80 17.21
CA SER A 177 41.35 -7.09 17.23
C SER A 177 41.51 -7.72 15.84
N VAL A 178 40.50 -7.53 14.98
CA VAL A 178 40.52 -8.01 13.60
C VAL A 178 40.82 -6.86 12.65
N ARG A 179 41.93 -6.95 11.90
CA ARG A 179 42.30 -5.95 10.90
C ARG A 179 41.65 -6.28 9.56
N PRO A 180 41.17 -5.28 8.79
CA PRO A 180 40.65 -5.52 7.46
C PRO A 180 41.78 -5.95 6.51
N THR A 181 41.51 -6.94 5.68
CA THR A 181 42.45 -7.60 4.77
C THR A 181 41.99 -7.58 3.31
N HIS A 182 40.85 -6.93 3.01
CA HIS A 182 40.17 -7.02 1.70
C HIS A 182 39.70 -8.45 1.40
N ARG A 183 39.24 -9.12 2.46
CA ARG A 183 38.53 -10.40 2.43
C ARG A 183 37.23 -10.19 3.17
N ALA A 184 36.12 -10.56 2.53
CA ALA A 184 34.80 -10.11 2.98
C ALA A 184 34.49 -10.51 4.44
N LEU A 185 34.89 -11.72 4.88
CA LEU A 185 34.64 -12.15 6.26
C LEU A 185 35.51 -11.39 7.27
N ASP A 186 36.77 -11.16 6.96
CA ASP A 186 37.70 -10.43 7.84
C ASP A 186 37.28 -8.96 7.96
N ASP A 187 36.86 -8.36 6.85
CA ASP A 187 36.36 -6.98 6.82
C ASP A 187 35.00 -6.86 7.53
N ALA A 188 34.12 -7.87 7.43
CA ALA A 188 32.90 -7.93 8.22
C ALA A 188 33.20 -8.03 9.74
N ARG A 189 34.17 -8.85 10.16
CA ARG A 189 34.62 -8.95 11.57
C ARG A 189 35.26 -7.65 12.05
N ALA A 190 36.13 -7.03 11.26
CA ALA A 190 36.68 -5.71 11.59
C ALA A 190 35.57 -4.66 11.72
N THR A 191 34.54 -4.74 10.86
CA THR A 191 33.36 -3.88 10.93
C THR A 191 32.53 -4.12 12.19
N VAL A 192 32.42 -5.37 12.68
CA VAL A 192 31.79 -5.69 13.98
C VAL A 192 32.50 -4.96 15.11
N ASP A 193 33.84 -5.07 15.20
CA ASP A 193 34.60 -4.42 16.26
C ASP A 193 34.47 -2.89 16.20
N VAL A 194 34.60 -2.30 15.02
CA VAL A 194 34.42 -0.85 14.81
C VAL A 194 33.00 -0.42 15.17
N PHE A 195 31.99 -1.21 14.80
CA PHE A 195 30.59 -0.92 15.10
C PHE A 195 30.34 -0.94 16.62
N HIS A 196 30.85 -1.93 17.35
CA HIS A 196 30.77 -1.97 18.81
C HIS A 196 31.40 -0.74 19.46
N ARG A 197 32.60 -0.33 19.01
CA ARG A 197 33.27 0.88 19.53
C ARG A 197 32.48 2.16 19.25
N LEU A 198 31.82 2.25 18.10
CA LEU A 198 30.92 3.38 17.80
C LEU A 198 29.68 3.37 18.70
N LEU A 199 29.10 2.20 18.98
CA LEU A 199 27.96 2.07 19.91
C LEU A 199 28.34 2.45 21.35
N GLU A 200 29.50 2.01 21.84
CA GLU A 200 30.02 2.39 23.16
C GLU A 200 30.08 3.92 23.35
N ARG A 201 30.51 4.66 22.31
CA ARG A 201 30.62 6.12 22.36
C ARG A 201 29.27 6.83 22.47
N VAL A 202 28.19 6.23 21.99
CA VAL A 202 26.84 6.82 22.04
C VAL A 202 25.97 6.27 23.17
N GLY A 203 26.31 5.10 23.73
CA GLY A 203 25.58 4.50 24.85
C GLY A 203 25.50 5.44 26.07
N ASN A 204 26.60 6.11 26.43
CA ASN A 204 26.63 7.10 27.52
C ASN A 204 25.85 8.39 27.22
N ARG A 205 25.33 8.55 26.01
CA ARG A 205 24.51 9.70 25.57
C ARG A 205 23.02 9.36 25.47
N GLY A 206 22.60 8.22 26.03
CA GLY A 206 21.20 7.79 26.06
C GLY A 206 20.73 7.06 24.81
N VAL A 207 21.65 6.58 23.95
CA VAL A 207 21.31 5.81 22.74
C VAL A 207 21.29 4.34 23.09
N HIS A 208 20.10 3.76 23.28
CA HIS A 208 19.93 2.37 23.73
C HIS A 208 19.06 1.53 22.80
N THR A 209 18.13 2.16 22.07
CA THR A 209 17.24 1.49 21.12
C THR A 209 17.66 1.78 19.68
N TYR A 210 17.13 0.99 18.75
CA TYR A 210 17.34 1.25 17.33
C TYR A 210 16.79 2.62 16.88
N ARG A 211 15.64 3.05 17.43
CA ARG A 211 15.09 4.40 17.22
C ARG A 211 16.04 5.49 17.72
N ASP A 212 16.60 5.34 18.92
CA ASP A 212 17.56 6.33 19.43
C ASP A 212 18.78 6.48 18.50
N LEU A 213 19.28 5.35 17.99
CA LEU A 213 20.44 5.33 17.11
C LEU A 213 20.13 5.97 15.76
N THR A 214 18.99 5.66 15.17
CA THR A 214 18.57 6.26 13.88
C THR A 214 18.28 7.75 14.02
N ASP A 215 17.68 8.20 15.12
CA ASP A 215 17.50 9.62 15.41
C ASP A 215 18.84 10.36 15.63
N TYR A 216 19.84 9.64 16.14
CA TYR A 216 21.19 10.16 16.36
C TYR A 216 21.98 10.34 15.05
N LEU A 217 21.74 9.48 14.05
CA LEU A 217 22.42 9.46 12.74
C LEU A 217 21.74 10.36 11.70
N PRO A 218 22.38 11.42 11.19
CA PRO A 218 21.76 12.30 10.21
C PRO A 218 21.76 11.66 8.82
N ARG A 219 20.57 11.47 8.23
CA ARG A 219 20.41 11.40 6.77
C ARG A 219 20.15 12.78 6.14
N SER A 220 20.05 13.83 6.95
CA SER A 220 19.68 15.18 6.51
C SER A 220 20.88 16.09 6.20
N THR A 221 20.77 16.81 5.07
CA THR A 221 21.74 17.85 4.69
C THR A 221 21.78 18.96 5.76
N PRO A 222 22.89 19.69 5.93
CA PRO A 222 22.96 20.84 6.84
C PRO A 222 21.81 21.83 6.65
N ALA A 223 21.40 22.07 5.40
CA ALA A 223 20.28 22.93 5.05
C ALA A 223 18.94 22.41 5.59
N MET A 224 18.67 21.09 5.50
CA MET A 224 17.46 20.50 6.08
C MET A 224 17.48 20.53 7.62
N ARG A 225 18.65 20.33 8.24
CA ARG A 225 18.80 20.42 9.71
C ARG A 225 18.52 21.81 10.25
N ALA A 226 18.96 22.85 9.54
CA ALA A 226 18.65 24.24 9.90
C ALA A 226 17.14 24.52 9.95
N LYS A 227 16.35 23.79 9.15
CA LYS A 227 14.89 23.92 9.09
C LYS A 227 14.13 23.10 10.15
N ARG A 228 14.81 22.34 11.01
CA ARG A 228 14.16 21.52 12.06
C ARG A 228 13.27 22.34 13.00
N SER A 229 13.61 23.61 13.23
CA SER A 229 12.81 24.52 14.07
C SER A 229 11.37 24.68 13.58
N MET A 230 11.10 24.47 12.28
CA MET A 230 9.75 24.47 11.72
C MET A 230 8.83 23.42 12.36
N ALA A 231 9.40 22.33 12.89
CA ALA A 231 8.63 21.28 13.54
C ALA A 231 8.37 21.53 15.03
N SER A 232 9.15 22.42 15.68
CA SER A 232 9.19 22.52 17.14
C SER A 232 7.90 23.02 17.78
N GLY A 233 7.14 23.87 17.07
CA GLY A 233 5.88 24.45 17.55
C GLY A 233 4.63 23.63 17.26
N LEU A 234 4.76 22.47 16.61
CA LEU A 234 3.61 21.63 16.27
C LEU A 234 3.08 20.85 17.49
N PRO A 235 1.76 20.63 17.60
CA PRO A 235 1.17 19.81 18.64
C PRO A 235 1.49 18.32 18.43
N ARG A 236 1.33 17.54 19.50
CA ARG A 236 1.43 16.07 19.47
C ARG A 236 0.06 15.40 19.33
N THR A 237 -0.81 15.99 18.53
CA THR A 237 -2.18 15.53 18.27
C THR A 237 -2.32 15.06 16.82
N PRO A 238 -3.41 14.35 16.50
CA PRO A 238 -3.80 14.12 15.13
C PRO A 238 -4.05 15.44 14.39
N GLY A 239 -3.86 15.43 13.08
CA GLY A 239 -4.21 16.58 12.25
C GLY A 239 -3.61 16.58 10.84
N VAL A 240 -3.82 17.71 10.17
CA VAL A 240 -3.26 17.99 8.84
C VAL A 240 -2.11 18.98 8.96
N TYR A 241 -1.04 18.79 8.20
CA TYR A 241 0.07 19.74 8.06
C TYR A 241 0.23 20.18 6.61
N LEU A 242 0.73 21.41 6.41
CA LEU A 242 0.95 22.02 5.11
C LEU A 242 2.36 22.62 5.06
N PHE A 243 3.16 22.23 4.07
CA PHE A 243 4.43 22.90 3.80
C PHE A 243 4.18 24.09 2.87
N ARG A 244 4.63 25.28 3.29
CA ARG A 244 4.53 26.53 2.54
C ARG A 244 5.87 26.89 1.91
N GLY A 245 5.84 27.31 0.65
CA GLY A 245 6.99 27.83 -0.07
C GLY A 245 7.19 29.34 0.14
N PRO A 246 8.19 29.92 -0.55
CA PRO A 246 8.55 31.34 -0.41
C PRO A 246 7.47 32.34 -0.86
N GLY A 247 6.58 31.95 -1.77
CA GLY A 247 5.45 32.77 -2.19
C GLY A 247 4.17 32.50 -1.39
N ASP A 248 4.27 31.87 -0.23
CA ASP A 248 3.15 31.35 0.58
C ASP A 248 2.28 30.29 -0.14
N GLU A 249 2.78 29.72 -1.25
CA GLU A 249 2.12 28.62 -1.94
C GLU A 249 2.19 27.32 -1.13
N VAL A 250 1.12 26.52 -1.17
CA VAL A 250 1.11 25.20 -0.55
C VAL A 250 1.87 24.21 -1.43
N LEU A 251 3.04 23.80 -0.97
CA LEU A 251 3.90 22.82 -1.65
C LEU A 251 3.36 21.39 -1.45
N TYR A 252 2.90 21.09 -0.23
CA TYR A 252 2.45 19.76 0.16
C TYR A 252 1.42 19.84 1.30
N VAL A 253 0.46 18.90 1.29
CA VAL A 253 -0.50 18.66 2.38
C VAL A 253 -0.38 17.20 2.79
N GLY A 254 -0.40 16.91 4.10
CA GLY A 254 -0.46 15.53 4.58
C GLY A 254 -1.09 15.42 5.97
N THR A 255 -1.39 14.20 6.38
CA THR A 255 -2.01 13.89 7.68
C THR A 255 -1.07 13.13 8.60
N ALA A 256 -1.33 13.22 9.90
CA ALA A 256 -0.59 12.50 10.92
C ALA A 256 -1.46 12.24 12.15
N VAL A 257 -1.24 11.13 12.85
CA VAL A 257 -1.73 10.91 14.23
C VAL A 257 -0.94 11.73 15.26
N ASN A 258 0.30 12.11 14.91
CA ASN A 258 1.14 12.98 15.73
C ASN A 258 1.86 13.99 14.82
N LEU A 259 1.31 15.20 14.72
CA LEU A 259 1.80 16.27 13.84
C LEU A 259 3.29 16.57 14.06
N ARG A 260 3.71 16.79 15.30
CA ARG A 260 5.12 17.09 15.62
C ARG A 260 6.05 15.98 15.20
N ARG A 261 5.74 14.72 15.54
CA ARG A 261 6.57 13.57 15.19
C ARG A 261 6.67 13.42 13.67
N ARG A 262 5.53 13.47 12.96
CA ARG A 262 5.50 13.29 11.51
C ARG A 262 6.23 14.40 10.76
N VAL A 263 6.07 15.66 11.16
CA VAL A 263 6.78 16.76 10.50
C VAL A 263 8.28 16.73 10.82
N SER A 264 8.66 16.33 12.04
CA SER A 264 10.08 16.21 12.43
C SER A 264 10.83 15.18 11.58
N SER A 265 10.18 14.11 11.13
CA SER A 265 10.80 13.04 10.35
C SER A 265 11.28 13.51 8.96
N TYR A 266 10.63 14.51 8.38
CA TYR A 266 11.10 15.16 7.14
C TYR A 266 12.48 15.83 7.29
N PHE A 267 12.87 16.21 8.52
CA PHE A 267 14.14 16.88 8.81
C PHE A 267 15.21 15.94 9.41
N SER A 268 14.84 14.73 9.85
CA SER A 268 15.80 13.70 10.27
C SER A 268 16.43 12.98 9.08
N GLY A 269 15.81 13.07 7.90
CA GLY A 269 16.23 12.36 6.69
C GLY A 269 15.77 10.90 6.67
N SER A 270 14.80 10.54 7.50
CA SER A 270 14.15 9.23 7.44
C SER A 270 13.38 9.04 6.12
N ASP A 271 12.91 10.12 5.49
CA ASP A 271 12.24 10.07 4.18
C ASP A 271 13.25 9.86 3.04
N THR A 272 13.13 8.71 2.36
CA THR A 272 14.03 8.30 1.27
C THR A 272 13.62 8.87 -0.09
N ARG A 273 12.45 9.52 -0.20
CA ARG A 273 11.89 9.97 -1.47
C ARG A 273 12.59 11.27 -1.93
N PRO A 274 13.31 11.28 -3.08
CA PRO A 274 14.07 12.45 -3.54
C PRO A 274 13.21 13.71 -3.69
N ARG A 275 11.97 13.52 -4.17
CA ARG A 275 11.00 14.60 -4.37
C ARG A 275 10.50 15.23 -3.07
N MET A 276 10.45 14.48 -1.97
CA MET A 276 10.11 15.04 -0.66
C MET A 276 11.28 15.86 -0.13
N ASN A 277 12.52 15.39 -0.30
CA ASN A 277 13.71 16.16 0.08
C ASN A 277 13.81 17.50 -0.66
N GLU A 278 13.44 17.53 -1.94
CA GLU A 278 13.32 18.77 -2.72
C GLU A 278 12.23 19.70 -2.17
N MET A 279 11.05 19.18 -1.84
CA MET A 279 10.00 20.00 -1.21
C MET A 279 10.45 20.57 0.14
N VAL A 280 11.10 19.77 0.99
CA VAL A 280 11.60 20.23 2.29
C VAL A 280 12.68 21.30 2.10
N SER A 281 13.51 21.17 1.07
CA SER A 281 14.54 22.18 0.79
C SER A 281 13.94 23.51 0.33
N LEU A 282 12.79 23.51 -0.33
CA LEU A 282 12.05 24.72 -0.73
C LEU A 282 11.14 25.29 0.36
N ALA A 283 10.65 24.49 1.30
CA ALA A 283 9.70 24.93 2.31
C ALA A 283 10.28 25.99 3.26
N GLU A 284 9.52 27.05 3.55
CA GLU A 284 9.89 28.12 4.48
C GLU A 284 9.11 28.05 5.80
N ARG A 285 7.93 27.44 5.79
CA ARG A 285 7.08 27.33 6.98
C ARG A 285 6.23 26.06 6.91
N VAL A 286 5.85 25.57 8.08
CA VAL A 286 4.84 24.52 8.24
C VAL A 286 3.63 25.09 8.96
N GLU A 287 2.46 24.95 8.35
CA GLU A 287 1.17 25.19 8.99
C GLU A 287 0.54 23.86 9.41
N HIS A 288 -0.41 23.93 10.34
CA HIS A 288 -1.15 22.75 10.75
C HIS A 288 -2.57 23.08 11.19
N VAL A 289 -3.39 22.04 11.22
CA VAL A 289 -4.74 22.05 11.73
C VAL A 289 -4.88 20.82 12.62
N ALA A 290 -4.95 21.04 13.93
CA ALA A 290 -5.19 19.97 14.90
C ALA A 290 -6.60 19.39 14.68
N CYS A 291 -6.71 18.07 14.77
CA CYS A 291 -7.94 17.32 14.62
C CYS A 291 -8.12 16.42 15.85
N ALA A 292 -9.38 16.09 16.16
CA ALA A 292 -9.74 15.18 17.23
C ALA A 292 -9.18 13.77 17.00
N HIS A 293 -9.20 13.31 15.74
CA HIS A 293 -8.70 11.99 15.35
C HIS A 293 -8.38 11.94 13.83
N ASP A 294 -7.98 10.76 13.37
CA ASP A 294 -7.52 10.46 12.01
C ASP A 294 -8.59 10.64 10.92
N LEU A 295 -9.84 10.22 11.13
CA LEU A 295 -10.93 10.43 10.17
C LEU A 295 -11.14 11.93 9.87
N GLU A 296 -11.17 12.78 10.90
CA GLU A 296 -11.26 14.23 10.70
C GLU A 296 -10.05 14.77 9.93
N ALA A 297 -8.84 14.33 10.28
CA ALA A 297 -7.62 14.71 9.57
C ALA A 297 -7.70 14.33 8.08
N GLY A 298 -8.18 13.12 7.76
CA GLY A 298 -8.35 12.66 6.39
C GLY A 298 -9.37 13.49 5.58
N VAL A 299 -10.52 13.82 6.17
CA VAL A 299 -11.53 14.67 5.51
C VAL A 299 -11.01 16.09 5.28
N ARG A 300 -10.31 16.67 6.27
CA ARG A 300 -9.68 17.99 6.13
C ARG A 300 -8.56 17.98 5.08
N GLU A 301 -7.79 16.90 4.99
CA GLU A 301 -6.79 16.72 3.94
C GLU A 301 -7.43 16.71 2.55
N LEU A 302 -8.50 15.94 2.34
CA LEU A 302 -9.23 15.94 1.06
C LEU A 302 -9.68 17.36 0.66
N THR A 303 -10.22 18.10 1.64
CA THR A 303 -10.67 19.49 1.45
C THR A 303 -9.52 20.41 1.06
N LEU A 304 -8.39 20.34 1.78
CA LEU A 304 -7.20 21.17 1.53
C LEU A 304 -6.50 20.81 0.21
N LEU A 305 -6.47 19.52 -0.16
CA LEU A 305 -5.95 19.07 -1.44
C LEU A 305 -6.78 19.60 -2.61
N ALA A 306 -8.10 19.58 -2.50
CA ALA A 306 -9.00 20.11 -3.50
C ALA A 306 -8.85 21.64 -3.66
N ALA A 307 -8.68 22.35 -2.54
CA ALA A 307 -8.52 23.80 -2.50
C ALA A 307 -7.15 24.26 -3.06
N HIS A 308 -6.05 23.61 -2.65
CA HIS A 308 -4.70 24.09 -2.94
C HIS A 308 -4.00 23.41 -4.11
N LYS A 309 -4.40 22.18 -4.48
CA LYS A 309 -3.78 21.36 -5.55
C LYS A 309 -2.23 21.36 -5.52
N PRO A 310 -1.62 21.06 -4.36
CA PRO A 310 -0.17 21.18 -4.14
C PRO A 310 0.67 20.39 -5.15
N VAL A 311 1.80 20.98 -5.56
CA VAL A 311 2.68 20.45 -6.62
C VAL A 311 3.25 19.09 -6.23
N TYR A 312 3.55 18.87 -4.94
CA TYR A 312 4.22 17.67 -4.47
C TYR A 312 3.25 16.51 -4.11
N ASN A 313 1.94 16.73 -4.02
CA ASN A 313 0.94 15.65 -3.81
C ASN A 313 0.52 14.94 -5.11
N ARG A 314 1.48 14.32 -5.83
CA ARG A 314 1.24 13.76 -7.18
C ARG A 314 0.09 12.74 -7.26
N ARG A 315 -0.11 11.89 -6.23
CA ARG A 315 -1.19 10.89 -6.18
C ARG A 315 -2.58 11.50 -5.91
N SER A 316 -2.63 12.70 -5.31
CA SER A 316 -3.88 13.33 -4.84
C SER A 316 -4.21 14.66 -5.54
N ARG A 317 -3.46 15.04 -6.59
CA ARG A 317 -3.67 16.26 -7.39
C ARG A 317 -5.03 16.34 -8.09
N ASN A 318 -5.73 15.21 -8.22
CA ASN A 318 -7.06 15.13 -8.85
C ASN A 318 -7.95 14.19 -8.03
N PRO A 319 -8.55 14.67 -6.93
CA PRO A 319 -9.35 13.84 -6.02
C PRO A 319 -10.49 13.10 -6.73
N HIS A 320 -11.07 13.65 -7.80
CA HIS A 320 -12.24 13.08 -8.50
C HIS A 320 -11.92 12.14 -9.69
N ARG A 321 -10.80 11.40 -9.67
CA ARG A 321 -10.39 10.51 -10.78
C ARG A 321 -10.90 9.07 -10.67
N GLY A 322 -12.04 8.86 -10.05
CA GLY A 322 -12.81 7.63 -10.22
C GLY A 322 -13.25 7.42 -11.67
N TRP A 323 -13.49 6.16 -12.04
CA TRP A 323 -14.32 5.78 -13.17
C TRP A 323 -15.67 5.28 -12.65
N TRP A 324 -16.73 5.76 -13.28
CA TRP A 324 -18.10 5.45 -12.93
C TRP A 324 -18.75 4.67 -14.06
N ILE A 325 -19.43 3.60 -13.70
CA ILE A 325 -20.23 2.77 -14.62
C ILE A 325 -21.65 3.33 -14.57
N ASN A 326 -22.05 3.99 -15.66
CA ASN A 326 -23.32 4.70 -15.77
C ASN A 326 -24.26 3.96 -16.72
N LEU A 327 -25.52 3.84 -16.31
CA LEU A 327 -26.61 3.48 -17.20
C LEU A 327 -27.04 4.71 -18.01
N SER A 328 -27.03 4.62 -19.35
CA SER A 328 -27.39 5.74 -20.22
C SER A 328 -28.88 6.06 -20.19
N HIS A 329 -29.25 7.33 -20.36
CA HIS A 329 -30.65 7.80 -20.41
C HIS A 329 -31.28 7.77 -21.82
N GLU A 330 -30.73 6.98 -22.73
CA GLU A 330 -31.28 6.86 -24.09
C GLU A 330 -32.45 5.86 -24.14
N ARG A 331 -33.22 5.84 -25.25
CA ARG A 331 -34.40 4.97 -25.41
C ARG A 331 -34.10 3.49 -25.16
N PHE A 332 -32.90 3.02 -25.54
CA PHE A 332 -32.40 1.68 -25.22
C PHE A 332 -31.11 1.80 -24.38
N PRO A 333 -31.24 1.91 -23.04
CA PRO A 333 -30.11 2.13 -22.13
C PRO A 333 -28.99 1.10 -22.23
N ARG A 334 -27.75 1.51 -22.02
CA ARG A 334 -26.57 0.64 -21.91
C ARG A 334 -25.64 1.13 -20.81
N LEU A 335 -24.76 0.26 -20.33
CA LEU A 335 -23.70 0.67 -19.42
C LEU A 335 -22.56 1.36 -20.18
N SER A 336 -22.02 2.42 -19.58
CA SER A 336 -20.91 3.20 -20.12
C SER A 336 -19.98 3.66 -19.01
N VAL A 337 -18.69 3.77 -19.30
CA VAL A 337 -17.67 4.13 -18.30
C VAL A 337 -17.23 5.58 -18.50
N ASN A 338 -17.61 6.45 -17.57
CA ASN A 338 -17.32 7.89 -17.62
C ASN A 338 -16.67 8.40 -16.33
N ARG A 339 -16.22 9.65 -16.33
CA ARG A 339 -15.66 10.32 -15.14
C ARG A 339 -16.72 10.94 -14.24
N THR A 340 -17.90 11.22 -14.80
CA THR A 340 -19.02 11.83 -14.09
C THR A 340 -20.04 10.75 -13.74
N PRO A 341 -20.46 10.63 -12.47
CA PRO A 341 -21.53 9.73 -12.08
C PRO A 341 -22.91 10.26 -12.51
N ALA A 342 -23.76 9.35 -12.96
CA ALA A 342 -25.22 9.49 -13.03
C ALA A 342 -25.84 8.93 -11.74
N PRO A 343 -27.14 9.17 -11.46
CA PRO A 343 -27.80 8.72 -10.23
C PRO A 343 -27.60 7.25 -9.86
N ASP A 344 -27.76 6.34 -10.84
CA ASP A 344 -27.65 4.89 -10.61
C ASP A 344 -26.23 4.36 -10.87
N ALA A 345 -25.21 5.21 -10.78
CA ALA A 345 -23.86 4.85 -11.18
C ALA A 345 -23.15 3.98 -10.14
N ILE A 346 -22.32 3.06 -10.64
CA ILE A 346 -21.44 2.24 -9.80
C ILE A 346 -20.02 2.78 -9.83
N GLY A 347 -19.41 2.91 -8.66
CA GLY A 347 -18.05 3.41 -8.51
C GLY A 347 -17.84 4.19 -7.21
N PRO A 348 -16.73 4.97 -7.13
CA PRO A 348 -15.70 5.13 -8.14
C PRO A 348 -14.76 3.92 -8.20
N VAL A 349 -14.38 3.51 -9.41
CA VAL A 349 -13.38 2.47 -9.70
C VAL A 349 -12.06 3.11 -10.12
N HIS A 350 -10.92 2.64 -9.59
CA HIS A 350 -9.62 3.27 -9.87
C HIS A 350 -9.10 3.03 -11.30
N SER A 351 -9.37 1.85 -11.87
CA SER A 351 -8.92 1.46 -13.20
C SER A 351 -10.06 1.53 -14.21
N ARG A 352 -9.82 2.18 -15.36
CA ARG A 352 -10.79 2.22 -16.47
C ARG A 352 -11.06 0.81 -16.99
N THR A 353 -10.01 0.01 -17.11
CA THR A 353 -10.08 -1.37 -17.60
C THR A 353 -10.97 -2.21 -16.69
N VAL A 354 -10.75 -2.14 -15.37
CA VAL A 354 -11.60 -2.84 -14.40
C VAL A 354 -13.05 -2.36 -14.49
N ALA A 355 -13.29 -1.04 -14.59
CA ALA A 355 -14.63 -0.51 -14.73
C ALA A 355 -15.31 -0.99 -16.03
N ALA A 356 -14.57 -1.06 -17.13
CA ALA A 356 -15.07 -1.55 -18.42
C ALA A 356 -15.37 -3.05 -18.36
N ASP A 357 -14.51 -3.84 -17.72
CA ASP A 357 -14.72 -5.28 -17.56
C ASP A 357 -15.95 -5.58 -16.70
N VAL A 358 -16.16 -4.82 -15.60
CA VAL A 358 -17.35 -4.95 -14.76
C VAL A 358 -18.61 -4.52 -15.52
N ALA A 359 -18.56 -3.40 -16.24
CA ALA A 359 -19.67 -2.94 -17.07
C ALA A 359 -20.03 -3.97 -18.15
N ASP A 360 -19.04 -4.62 -18.74
CA ASP A 360 -19.19 -5.68 -19.73
C ASP A 360 -19.85 -6.93 -19.13
N VAL A 361 -19.37 -7.41 -17.97
CA VAL A 361 -19.97 -8.57 -17.25
C VAL A 361 -21.44 -8.30 -16.93
N ILE A 362 -21.76 -7.13 -16.36
CA ILE A 362 -23.14 -6.79 -16.02
C ILE A 362 -23.99 -6.65 -17.28
N SER A 363 -23.48 -6.01 -18.34
CA SER A 363 -24.21 -5.85 -19.60
C SER A 363 -24.50 -7.20 -20.24
N ALA A 364 -23.53 -8.12 -20.27
CA ALA A 364 -23.68 -9.44 -20.82
C ALA A 364 -24.65 -10.31 -19.98
N ALA A 365 -24.57 -10.22 -18.65
CA ALA A 365 -25.47 -10.94 -17.74
C ALA A 365 -26.94 -10.48 -17.89
N ALA A 366 -27.16 -9.17 -17.96
CA ALA A 366 -28.49 -8.59 -18.13
C ALA A 366 -28.99 -8.63 -19.58
N GLY A 367 -28.11 -8.88 -20.56
CA GLY A 367 -28.45 -8.82 -21.99
C GLY A 367 -28.73 -7.38 -22.47
N LEU A 368 -27.99 -6.40 -21.93
CA LEU A 368 -28.00 -5.01 -22.39
C LEU A 368 -27.16 -4.87 -23.65
N ARG A 369 -27.49 -3.92 -24.52
CA ARG A 369 -26.76 -3.75 -25.77
C ARG A 369 -25.34 -3.23 -25.52
N SER A 370 -24.37 -3.81 -26.21
CA SER A 370 -23.00 -3.28 -26.31
C SER A 370 -22.77 -2.45 -27.58
N CYS A 371 -23.70 -2.49 -28.54
CA CYS A 371 -23.60 -1.75 -29.80
C CYS A 371 -23.74 -0.24 -29.61
N THR A 372 -23.10 0.53 -30.49
CA THR A 372 -23.11 2.00 -30.48
C THR A 372 -24.13 2.62 -31.43
N GLN A 373 -25.04 1.82 -31.99
CA GLN A 373 -26.08 2.28 -32.92
C GLN A 373 -26.94 3.39 -32.32
N ASN A 374 -27.31 4.37 -33.15
CA ASN A 374 -28.18 5.47 -32.77
C ASN A 374 -29.66 5.03 -32.84
N LEU A 375 -30.27 4.81 -31.68
CA LEU A 375 -31.65 4.29 -31.56
C LEU A 375 -32.63 5.35 -31.01
N LYS A 376 -32.30 6.64 -31.13
CA LYS A 376 -33.15 7.72 -30.58
C LYS A 376 -34.60 7.69 -31.09
N ARG A 377 -34.82 7.24 -32.33
CA ARG A 377 -36.14 7.13 -32.99
C ARG A 377 -36.55 5.70 -33.32
N ALA A 378 -35.76 4.70 -32.92
CA ALA A 378 -36.06 3.32 -33.25
C ALA A 378 -37.16 2.78 -32.33
N ASP A 379 -38.07 1.98 -32.87
CA ASP A 379 -39.14 1.32 -32.11
C ASP A 379 -38.74 -0.07 -31.60
N HIS A 380 -37.62 -0.58 -32.09
CA HIS A 380 -37.01 -1.83 -31.66
C HIS A 380 -35.49 -1.74 -31.71
N HIS A 381 -34.82 -2.60 -30.94
CA HIS A 381 -33.41 -2.89 -31.07
C HIS A 381 -33.23 -4.26 -31.73
N TRP A 382 -32.36 -4.36 -32.72
CA TRP A 382 -32.03 -5.63 -33.34
C TRP A 382 -30.57 -5.67 -33.79
N CYS A 383 -29.84 -6.64 -33.26
CA CYS A 383 -28.52 -7.03 -33.75
C CYS A 383 -28.59 -8.53 -34.06
N PRO A 384 -28.28 -8.94 -35.30
CA PRO A 384 -28.23 -10.36 -35.63
C PRO A 384 -27.14 -11.05 -34.81
N GLY A 385 -27.44 -12.25 -34.32
CA GLY A 385 -26.44 -13.10 -33.68
C GLY A 385 -25.36 -13.57 -34.66
N ASP A 386 -24.26 -14.13 -34.15
CA ASP A 386 -23.31 -14.84 -34.99
C ASP A 386 -24.00 -16.13 -35.48
N GLY A 387 -24.36 -16.19 -36.77
CA GLY A 387 -25.14 -17.29 -37.36
C GLY A 387 -24.47 -18.66 -37.28
N ALA A 388 -23.21 -18.72 -36.83
CA ALA A 388 -22.46 -19.95 -36.56
C ALA A 388 -22.35 -20.31 -35.06
N ALA A 389 -22.73 -19.42 -34.14
CA ALA A 389 -22.60 -19.63 -32.70
C ALA A 389 -23.94 -20.09 -32.09
N VAL A 390 -23.94 -21.28 -31.47
CA VAL A 390 -25.08 -21.76 -30.69
C VAL A 390 -25.12 -21.01 -29.36
N GLY A 391 -25.89 -19.91 -29.30
CA GLY A 391 -26.19 -19.17 -28.07
C GLY A 391 -25.46 -17.83 -27.91
N LEU A 392 -25.94 -17.02 -26.96
CA LEU A 392 -25.29 -15.76 -26.54
C LEU A 392 -23.90 -16.05 -25.93
N PRO A 393 -22.91 -15.16 -26.11
CA PRO A 393 -21.58 -15.34 -25.57
C PRO A 393 -21.62 -15.44 -24.05
N ASP A 394 -20.79 -16.32 -23.48
CA ASP A 394 -20.68 -16.46 -22.03
C ASP A 394 -20.13 -15.15 -21.43
N PRO A 395 -20.89 -14.47 -20.53
CA PRO A 395 -20.53 -13.18 -19.93
C PRO A 395 -19.19 -13.23 -19.19
N LEU A 396 -18.70 -14.42 -18.84
CA LEU A 396 -17.50 -14.62 -18.07
C LEU A 396 -16.28 -15.10 -18.86
N VAL A 397 -16.44 -15.63 -20.08
CA VAL A 397 -15.35 -16.39 -20.76
C VAL A 397 -14.82 -15.75 -22.04
N ALA A 398 -15.61 -14.96 -22.78
CA ALA A 398 -15.11 -14.25 -23.96
C ALA A 398 -15.89 -12.97 -24.26
N GLN A 399 -15.19 -11.83 -24.35
CA GLN A 399 -15.71 -10.68 -25.07
C GLN A 399 -15.64 -10.99 -26.57
N ARG A 400 -16.80 -11.09 -27.21
CA ARG A 400 -16.93 -11.05 -28.67
C ARG A 400 -17.27 -9.60 -29.03
N PRO A 401 -16.27 -8.71 -29.24
CA PRO A 401 -16.54 -7.30 -29.51
C PRO A 401 -17.35 -7.09 -30.80
N ASP A 402 -17.37 -8.10 -31.67
CA ASP A 402 -18.16 -8.21 -32.89
C ASP A 402 -19.65 -8.53 -32.63
N LEU A 403 -20.01 -9.00 -31.43
CA LEU A 403 -21.36 -9.44 -31.10
C LEU A 403 -22.00 -8.57 -30.02
N CYS A 404 -23.22 -8.10 -30.30
CA CYS A 404 -24.00 -7.36 -29.31
C CYS A 404 -24.44 -8.28 -28.17
N HIS A 405 -24.26 -7.87 -26.92
CA HIS A 405 -24.78 -8.60 -25.74
C HIS A 405 -26.32 -8.71 -25.72
N ALA A 406 -27.00 -7.80 -26.42
CA ALA A 406 -28.44 -7.85 -26.64
C ALA A 406 -28.82 -8.43 -28.02
N ALA A 407 -27.91 -9.17 -28.67
CA ALA A 407 -28.22 -9.85 -29.92
C ALA A 407 -29.38 -10.83 -29.73
N SER A 408 -30.24 -10.94 -30.74
CA SER A 408 -31.45 -11.75 -30.68
C SER A 408 -31.89 -12.19 -32.06
N GLU A 409 -32.55 -13.35 -32.13
CA GLU A 409 -33.09 -13.89 -33.39
C GLU A 409 -34.17 -12.97 -33.99
N ARG A 410 -34.88 -12.22 -33.15
CA ARG A 410 -35.96 -11.30 -33.54
C ARG A 410 -35.75 -9.91 -32.95
N PRO A 411 -36.25 -8.85 -33.60
CA PRO A 411 -36.26 -7.50 -33.05
C PRO A 411 -36.86 -7.45 -31.65
N GLN A 412 -36.18 -6.77 -30.72
CA GLN A 412 -36.65 -6.56 -29.35
C GLN A 412 -37.43 -5.25 -29.28
N THR A 413 -38.67 -5.31 -28.80
CA THR A 413 -39.45 -4.09 -28.56
C THR A 413 -38.88 -3.30 -27.38
N LEU A 414 -39.25 -2.03 -27.26
CA LEU A 414 -38.83 -1.21 -26.12
C LEU A 414 -39.24 -1.84 -24.76
N PRO A 415 -40.50 -2.26 -24.53
CA PRO A 415 -40.88 -2.93 -23.28
C PRO A 415 -40.03 -4.15 -22.92
N ASP A 416 -39.78 -5.04 -23.90
CA ASP A 416 -38.97 -6.25 -23.69
C ASP A 416 -37.54 -5.91 -23.26
N TYR A 417 -36.98 -4.85 -23.86
CA TYR A 417 -35.64 -4.38 -23.52
C TYR A 417 -35.59 -3.73 -22.13
N LEU A 418 -36.62 -2.97 -21.74
CA LEU A 418 -36.66 -2.29 -20.45
C LEU A 418 -36.71 -3.28 -19.26
N CYS A 419 -37.29 -4.46 -19.42
CA CYS A 419 -37.21 -5.52 -18.41
C CYS A 419 -35.75 -5.91 -18.08
N ARG A 420 -34.87 -5.90 -19.08
CA ARG A 420 -33.42 -6.19 -18.92
C ARG A 420 -32.70 -5.04 -18.22
N VAL A 421 -33.09 -3.80 -18.54
CA VAL A 421 -32.60 -2.60 -17.88
C VAL A 421 -32.96 -2.62 -16.41
N GLU A 422 -34.19 -3.04 -16.08
CA GLU A 422 -34.65 -3.15 -14.69
C GLU A 422 -33.89 -4.24 -13.91
N ALA A 423 -33.62 -5.39 -14.55
CA ALA A 423 -32.76 -6.42 -13.95
C ALA A 423 -31.34 -5.90 -13.66
N ALA A 424 -30.78 -5.06 -14.54
CA ALA A 424 -29.51 -4.40 -14.27
C ALA A 424 -29.63 -3.40 -13.11
N ARG A 425 -30.64 -2.51 -13.11
CA ARG A 425 -30.86 -1.49 -12.07
C ARG A 425 -31.02 -2.07 -10.68
N THR A 426 -31.86 -3.08 -10.53
CA THR A 426 -32.06 -3.80 -9.26
C THR A 426 -30.79 -4.50 -8.77
N LEU A 427 -29.91 -4.94 -9.68
CA LEU A 427 -28.56 -5.38 -9.31
C LEU A 427 -27.69 -4.21 -8.83
N LEU A 428 -27.70 -3.06 -9.52
CA LEU A 428 -26.86 -1.91 -9.15
C LEU A 428 -27.25 -1.38 -7.76
N SER A 429 -28.55 -1.24 -7.48
CA SER A 429 -29.09 -0.80 -6.18
C SER A 429 -28.93 -1.86 -5.08
N GLY A 430 -28.75 -3.12 -5.45
CA GLY A 430 -28.65 -4.26 -4.54
C GLY A 430 -30.00 -4.84 -4.13
N GLU A 431 -31.11 -4.40 -4.71
CA GLU A 431 -32.43 -5.00 -4.49
C GLU A 431 -32.50 -6.47 -4.92
N SER A 432 -31.70 -6.87 -5.92
CA SER A 432 -31.63 -8.24 -6.43
C SER A 432 -30.21 -8.67 -6.78
N ASP A 433 -29.90 -9.94 -6.58
CA ASP A 433 -28.65 -10.57 -7.04
C ASP A 433 -28.89 -11.73 -8.01
N ALA A 434 -30.08 -11.81 -8.61
CA ALA A 434 -30.43 -12.85 -9.57
C ALA A 434 -29.39 -12.99 -10.69
N LEU A 435 -28.81 -11.87 -11.15
CA LEU A 435 -27.74 -11.85 -12.14
C LEU A 435 -26.43 -12.45 -11.61
N LEU A 436 -26.07 -12.22 -10.35
CA LEU A 436 -24.88 -12.82 -9.74
C LEU A 436 -25.07 -14.33 -9.54
N VAL A 437 -26.28 -14.76 -9.17
CA VAL A 437 -26.66 -16.20 -9.11
C VAL A 437 -26.49 -16.84 -10.47
N ASP A 438 -26.96 -16.20 -11.54
CA ASP A 438 -26.80 -16.73 -12.89
C ASP A 438 -25.34 -16.87 -13.31
N LEU A 439 -24.53 -15.83 -13.04
CA LEU A 439 -23.09 -15.85 -13.31
C LEU A 439 -22.36 -16.96 -12.53
N GLN A 440 -22.73 -17.18 -11.26
CA GLN A 440 -22.16 -18.27 -10.47
C GLN A 440 -22.51 -19.65 -11.04
N ARG A 441 -23.76 -19.85 -11.49
CA ARG A 441 -24.16 -21.13 -12.13
C ARG A 441 -23.33 -21.41 -13.40
N ARG A 442 -23.06 -20.38 -14.20
CA ARG A 442 -22.19 -20.51 -15.39
C ARG A 442 -20.75 -20.86 -15.01
N LEU A 443 -20.21 -20.22 -13.97
CA LEU A 443 -18.90 -20.56 -13.42
C LEU A 443 -18.81 -22.03 -13.00
N ILE A 444 -19.83 -22.54 -12.29
CA ILE A 444 -19.90 -23.95 -11.86
C ILE A 444 -19.94 -24.87 -13.09
N LEU A 445 -20.74 -24.56 -14.10
CA LEU A 445 -20.81 -25.34 -15.34
C LEU A 445 -19.45 -25.42 -16.06
N LEU A 446 -18.69 -24.32 -16.10
CA LEU A 446 -17.34 -24.32 -16.70
C LEU A 446 -16.37 -25.22 -15.92
N ALA A 447 -16.48 -25.23 -14.58
CA ALA A 447 -15.68 -26.10 -13.74
C ALA A 447 -16.06 -27.58 -13.95
N ASP A 448 -17.36 -27.90 -13.98
CA ASP A 448 -17.88 -29.25 -14.16
C ASP A 448 -17.51 -29.83 -15.53
N THR A 449 -17.50 -28.98 -16.56
CA THR A 449 -17.06 -29.35 -17.92
C THR A 449 -15.54 -29.35 -18.10
N ARG A 450 -14.78 -29.26 -17.00
CA ARG A 450 -13.30 -29.30 -16.96
C ARG A 450 -12.62 -28.18 -17.76
N ARG A 451 -13.30 -27.05 -17.98
CA ARG A 451 -12.73 -25.85 -18.63
C ARG A 451 -12.04 -24.94 -17.61
N PHE A 452 -11.03 -25.47 -16.92
CA PHE A 452 -10.44 -24.83 -15.73
C PHE A 452 -9.87 -23.42 -15.96
N GLU A 453 -9.19 -23.17 -17.08
CA GLU A 453 -8.67 -21.83 -17.39
C GLU A 453 -9.80 -20.82 -17.61
N SER A 454 -10.88 -21.25 -18.27
CA SER A 454 -12.06 -20.41 -18.50
C SER A 454 -12.79 -20.16 -17.19
N ALA A 455 -12.91 -21.17 -16.33
CA ALA A 455 -13.47 -21.05 -14.98
C ALA A 455 -12.63 -20.11 -14.10
N ALA A 456 -11.30 -20.16 -14.18
CA ALA A 456 -10.42 -19.26 -13.43
C ALA A 456 -10.62 -17.79 -13.85
N ARG A 457 -10.62 -17.51 -15.16
CA ARG A 457 -10.93 -16.15 -15.69
C ARG A 457 -12.33 -15.69 -15.28
N ALA A 458 -13.32 -16.58 -15.39
CA ALA A 458 -14.69 -16.32 -15.01
C ALA A 458 -14.85 -15.97 -13.53
N ARG A 459 -14.20 -16.75 -12.65
CA ARG A 459 -14.14 -16.54 -11.20
C ARG A 459 -13.57 -15.16 -10.89
N ASP A 460 -12.45 -14.80 -11.50
CA ASP A 460 -11.76 -13.54 -11.21
C ASP A 460 -12.58 -12.33 -11.66
N ARG A 461 -13.23 -12.41 -12.84
CA ARG A 461 -14.15 -11.37 -13.33
C ARG A 461 -15.40 -11.23 -12.47
N LEU A 462 -15.99 -12.34 -12.01
CA LEU A 462 -17.13 -12.33 -11.11
C LEU A 462 -16.75 -11.74 -9.75
N ALA A 463 -15.60 -12.11 -9.19
CA ALA A 463 -15.09 -11.56 -7.93
C ALA A 463 -14.88 -10.04 -8.01
N ALA A 464 -14.26 -9.55 -9.10
CA ALA A 464 -14.08 -8.11 -9.32
C ALA A 464 -15.42 -7.35 -9.45
N THR A 465 -16.41 -7.97 -10.11
CA THR A 465 -17.77 -7.43 -10.25
C THR A 465 -18.46 -7.33 -8.89
N VAL A 466 -18.38 -8.39 -8.08
CA VAL A 466 -18.91 -8.42 -6.71
C VAL A 466 -18.25 -7.35 -5.84
N ASP A 467 -16.91 -7.22 -5.86
CA ASP A 467 -16.20 -6.24 -5.04
C ASP A 467 -16.65 -4.80 -5.34
N VAL A 468 -16.81 -4.47 -6.63
CA VAL A 468 -17.22 -3.13 -7.07
C VAL A 468 -18.68 -2.85 -6.70
N LEU A 469 -19.59 -3.80 -6.91
CA LEU A 469 -21.00 -3.69 -6.54
C LEU A 469 -21.17 -3.57 -5.01
N ALA A 470 -20.58 -4.49 -4.26
CA ALA A 470 -20.69 -4.55 -2.81
C ALA A 470 -20.19 -3.25 -2.19
N ARG A 471 -19.00 -2.78 -2.60
CA ARG A 471 -18.47 -1.50 -2.14
C ARG A 471 -19.42 -0.34 -2.44
N THR A 472 -19.89 -0.21 -3.68
CA THR A 472 -20.78 0.90 -4.07
C THR A 472 -22.07 0.90 -3.25
N GLN A 473 -22.74 -0.25 -3.14
CA GLN A 473 -23.99 -0.39 -2.39
C GLN A 473 -23.81 -0.03 -0.91
N ARG A 474 -22.68 -0.39 -0.31
CA ARG A 474 -22.36 -0.03 1.08
C ARG A 474 -22.09 1.45 1.24
N LEU A 475 -21.35 2.08 0.32
CA LEU A 475 -21.13 3.53 0.35
C LEU A 475 -22.45 4.30 0.18
N ALA A 476 -23.34 3.83 -0.71
CA ALA A 476 -24.68 4.41 -0.87
C ALA A 476 -25.53 4.28 0.40
N ALA A 477 -25.47 3.13 1.07
CA ALA A 477 -26.15 2.90 2.35
C ALA A 477 -25.65 3.82 3.48
N ILE A 478 -24.35 4.19 3.48
CA ILE A 478 -23.81 5.17 4.43
C ILE A 478 -24.26 6.58 4.06
N ALA A 479 -24.26 6.91 2.76
CA ALA A 479 -24.58 8.24 2.26
C ALA A 479 -26.08 8.60 2.40
N CYS A 480 -26.98 7.62 2.45
CA CYS A 480 -28.41 7.87 2.59
C CYS A 480 -28.87 8.13 4.02
N ILE A 481 -28.04 7.84 5.04
CA ILE A 481 -28.42 8.07 6.44
C ILE A 481 -28.32 9.57 6.75
N ARG A 482 -29.42 10.15 7.24
CA ARG A 482 -29.48 11.58 7.57
C ARG A 482 -28.45 11.96 8.61
N GLU A 483 -28.38 11.23 9.70
CA GLU A 483 -27.37 11.43 10.73
C GLU A 483 -27.06 10.13 11.46
N PHE A 484 -25.78 9.89 11.75
CA PHE A 484 -25.38 8.88 12.70
C PHE A 484 -24.09 9.26 13.43
N VAL A 485 -23.95 8.74 14.65
CA VAL A 485 -22.81 8.97 15.52
C VAL A 485 -22.08 7.66 15.74
N VAL A 486 -20.76 7.71 15.56
CA VAL A 486 -19.88 6.56 15.74
C VAL A 486 -18.76 6.90 16.71
N ALA A 487 -18.34 5.88 17.46
CA ALA A 487 -17.32 5.99 18.50
C ALA A 487 -16.29 4.86 18.34
N ARG A 488 -15.01 5.20 18.27
CA ARG A 488 -13.89 4.25 18.21
C ARG A 488 -13.02 4.42 19.47
N PRO A 489 -12.54 3.34 20.10
CA PRO A 489 -11.53 3.44 21.15
C PRO A 489 -10.29 4.17 20.64
N ASP A 490 -9.60 4.91 21.50
CA ASP A 490 -8.34 5.60 21.17
C ASP A 490 -7.08 4.83 21.61
N ASP A 491 -7.24 3.58 22.02
CA ASP A 491 -6.22 2.69 22.61
C ASP A 491 -5.61 3.15 23.95
N ASP A 492 -5.92 4.36 24.43
CA ASP A 492 -5.49 4.95 25.70
C ASP A 492 -6.62 4.98 26.75
N GLY A 493 -7.75 4.33 26.46
CA GLY A 493 -8.92 4.23 27.35
C GLY A 493 -9.91 5.39 27.24
N GLY A 494 -9.79 6.22 26.21
CA GLY A 494 -10.76 7.22 25.76
C GLY A 494 -11.50 6.79 24.48
N TRP A 495 -12.16 7.76 23.86
CA TRP A 495 -13.01 7.58 22.67
C TRP A 495 -12.79 8.68 21.64
N GLN A 496 -12.62 8.28 20.40
CA GLN A 496 -12.72 9.14 19.22
C GLN A 496 -14.16 9.10 18.71
N LEU A 497 -14.73 10.27 18.46
CA LEU A 497 -16.16 10.44 18.23
C LEU A 497 -16.38 11.21 16.93
N SER A 498 -17.33 10.77 16.11
CA SER A 498 -17.70 11.46 14.87
C SER A 498 -19.20 11.49 14.66
N VAL A 499 -19.70 12.63 14.20
CA VAL A 499 -21.06 12.80 13.66
C VAL A 499 -20.97 12.84 12.15
N ILE A 500 -21.68 11.95 11.48
CA ILE A 500 -21.78 11.89 10.03
C ILE A 500 -23.20 12.25 9.63
N ARG A 501 -23.36 13.09 8.60
CA ARG A 501 -24.65 13.46 8.00
C ARG A 501 -24.59 13.30 6.49
N TYR A 502 -25.50 12.50 5.92
CA TYR A 502 -25.55 12.22 4.48
C TYR A 502 -24.19 11.82 3.89
N GLY A 503 -23.47 10.90 4.55
CA GLY A 503 -22.14 10.44 4.12
C GLY A 503 -21.01 11.47 4.24
N ARG A 504 -21.20 12.57 4.98
CA ARG A 504 -20.18 13.61 5.19
C ARG A 504 -19.89 13.80 6.68
N LEU A 505 -18.64 14.06 7.02
CA LEU A 505 -18.25 14.34 8.41
C LEU A 505 -18.79 15.71 8.82
N ALA A 506 -19.73 15.73 9.75
CA ALA A 506 -20.38 16.94 10.25
C ALA A 506 -19.71 17.51 11.50
N GLY A 507 -19.13 16.64 12.34
CA GLY A 507 -18.42 17.00 13.57
C GLY A 507 -17.52 15.88 14.06
N ALA A 508 -16.49 16.23 14.82
CA ALA A 508 -15.51 15.31 15.39
C ALA A 508 -15.11 15.75 16.80
N ALA A 509 -14.87 14.81 17.69
CA ALA A 509 -14.45 15.07 19.06
C ALA A 509 -13.63 13.91 19.64
N HIS A 510 -12.93 14.19 20.73
CA HIS A 510 -12.17 13.19 21.49
C HIS A 510 -12.57 13.30 22.96
N ALA A 511 -13.02 12.19 23.53
CA ALA A 511 -13.27 12.05 24.96
C ALA A 511 -12.10 11.28 25.58
N ALA A 512 -11.18 11.98 26.22
CA ALA A 512 -10.02 11.37 26.86
C ALA A 512 -10.42 10.40 27.98
N ARG A 513 -9.49 9.53 28.38
CA ARG A 513 -9.67 8.60 29.49
C ARG A 513 -10.21 9.30 30.74
N GLY A 514 -11.30 8.76 31.29
CA GLY A 514 -11.96 9.31 32.48
C GLY A 514 -12.99 10.40 32.19
N VAL A 515 -13.10 10.88 30.95
CA VAL A 515 -14.18 11.78 30.52
C VAL A 515 -15.37 10.94 30.04
N PRO A 516 -16.58 11.10 30.62
CA PRO A 516 -17.78 10.43 30.13
C PRO A 516 -18.05 10.82 28.66
N PRO A 517 -18.23 9.87 27.73
CA PRO A 517 -18.33 10.18 26.30
C PRO A 517 -19.67 10.83 25.93
N MET A 518 -20.78 10.50 26.62
CA MET A 518 -22.11 10.97 26.24
C MET A 518 -22.26 12.51 26.23
N PRO A 519 -21.82 13.25 27.27
CA PRO A 519 -21.83 14.72 27.22
C PRO A 519 -20.99 15.32 26.08
N VAL A 520 -19.86 14.69 25.73
CA VAL A 520 -19.01 15.12 24.60
C VAL A 520 -19.75 14.91 23.28
N ILE A 521 -20.44 13.78 23.13
CA ILE A 521 -21.28 13.48 21.96
C ILE A 521 -22.40 14.51 21.83
N GLU A 522 -23.13 14.81 22.91
CA GLU A 522 -24.22 15.80 22.89
C GLU A 522 -23.73 17.18 22.43
N MET A 523 -22.60 17.64 22.98
CA MET A 523 -22.00 18.92 22.60
C MET A 523 -21.48 18.93 21.16
N MET A 524 -20.85 17.84 20.72
CA MET A 524 -20.38 17.66 19.35
C MET A 524 -21.55 17.67 18.37
N THR A 525 -22.64 16.94 18.64
CA THR A 525 -23.82 16.89 17.76
C THR A 525 -24.53 18.23 17.68
N ALA A 526 -24.63 18.96 18.80
CA ALA A 526 -25.24 20.29 18.85
C ALA A 526 -24.42 21.35 18.07
N SER A 527 -23.09 21.20 18.03
CA SER A 527 -22.18 22.11 17.29
C SER A 527 -21.81 21.61 15.89
N ALA A 528 -22.21 20.40 15.51
CA ALA A 528 -21.91 19.80 14.23
C ALA A 528 -22.51 20.62 13.08
N SER A 529 -21.73 20.76 12.01
CA SER A 529 -22.12 21.51 10.82
C SER A 529 -23.40 20.98 10.17
N THR A 530 -24.28 21.88 9.76
CA THR A 530 -25.50 21.51 9.02
C THR A 530 -25.13 21.03 7.62
N VAL A 531 -25.44 19.77 7.33
CA VAL A 531 -25.39 19.21 5.97
C VAL A 531 -26.81 19.22 5.45
N VAL A 532 -27.08 20.06 4.44
CA VAL A 532 -28.39 20.13 3.80
C VAL A 532 -28.62 18.82 3.04
N GLU A 533 -29.85 18.32 3.11
CA GLU A 533 -30.26 17.16 2.30
C GLU A 533 -29.90 17.43 0.83
N PRO A 534 -29.05 16.60 0.25
CA PRO A 534 -28.56 16.83 -1.10
C PRO A 534 -29.70 16.81 -2.11
N ALA A 535 -29.87 17.90 -2.87
CA ALA A 535 -30.82 17.93 -3.98
C ALA A 535 -30.35 17.09 -5.18
N ASP A 536 -29.09 16.63 -5.14
CA ASP A 536 -28.45 15.81 -6.17
C ASP A 536 -28.86 14.35 -6.02
N THR A 537 -29.28 13.76 -7.13
CA THR A 537 -29.67 12.34 -7.22
C THR A 537 -28.48 11.41 -7.47
N GLY A 538 -27.24 11.91 -7.48
CA GLY A 538 -26.02 11.10 -7.62
C GLY A 538 -25.97 9.90 -6.66
N PRO A 539 -25.13 8.88 -6.95
CA PRO A 539 -25.19 7.56 -6.30
C PRO A 539 -24.85 7.58 -4.81
N LEU A 540 -24.27 8.68 -4.34
CA LEU A 540 -23.89 8.93 -2.95
C LEU A 540 -24.58 10.20 -2.40
N GLY A 541 -25.72 10.60 -2.97
CA GLY A 541 -26.46 11.81 -2.56
C GLY A 541 -25.55 13.03 -2.50
N GLY A 542 -24.75 13.32 -3.53
CA GLY A 542 -23.85 14.49 -3.53
C GLY A 542 -22.66 14.46 -2.55
N ALA A 543 -22.51 13.43 -1.70
CA ALA A 543 -21.33 13.28 -0.85
C ALA A 543 -20.09 12.91 -1.70
N PRO A 544 -18.90 13.49 -1.43
CA PRO A 544 -17.67 13.12 -2.12
C PRO A 544 -17.34 11.65 -1.87
N ALA A 545 -17.15 10.86 -2.94
CA ALA A 545 -16.93 9.42 -2.81
C ALA A 545 -15.66 9.06 -2.00
N GLU A 546 -14.64 9.92 -2.05
CA GLU A 546 -13.43 9.79 -1.26
C GLU A 546 -13.72 9.94 0.24
N GLU A 547 -14.58 10.90 0.62
CA GLU A 547 -14.99 11.13 2.00
C GLU A 547 -15.83 9.99 2.55
N VAL A 548 -16.86 9.55 1.81
CA VAL A 548 -17.69 8.39 2.20
C VAL A 548 -16.82 7.13 2.34
N SER A 549 -15.79 6.97 1.49
CA SER A 549 -14.84 5.85 1.60
C SER A 549 -13.96 5.91 2.85
N LEU A 550 -13.60 7.10 3.34
CA LEU A 550 -12.89 7.24 4.62
C LEU A 550 -13.80 6.84 5.78
N ILE A 551 -15.05 7.30 5.75
CA ILE A 551 -16.07 6.98 6.75
C ILE A 551 -16.33 5.48 6.77
N ASP A 552 -16.57 4.85 5.62
CA ASP A 552 -16.76 3.39 5.49
C ASP A 552 -15.63 2.60 6.11
N ARG A 553 -14.38 2.98 5.83
CA ARG A 553 -13.22 2.31 6.39
C ARG A 553 -13.16 2.45 7.90
N TRP A 554 -13.36 3.66 8.41
CA TRP A 554 -13.30 3.95 9.85
C TRP A 554 -14.40 3.23 10.63
N ILE A 555 -15.60 3.12 10.06
CA ILE A 555 -16.72 2.34 10.63
C ILE A 555 -16.42 0.84 10.62
N ALA A 556 -15.75 0.34 9.58
CA ALA A 556 -15.42 -1.07 9.44
C ALA A 556 -14.26 -1.54 10.36
N GLU A 557 -13.56 -0.62 11.02
CA GLU A 557 -12.48 -0.98 11.93
C GLU A 557 -12.99 -1.69 13.19
N PRO A 558 -12.27 -2.75 13.65
CA PRO A 558 -12.65 -3.45 14.87
C PRO A 558 -12.73 -2.52 16.08
N GLY A 559 -13.80 -2.66 16.86
CA GLY A 559 -14.01 -1.85 18.06
C GLY A 559 -14.80 -0.56 17.84
N THR A 560 -14.98 -0.11 16.60
CA THR A 560 -15.89 1.00 16.28
C THR A 560 -17.33 0.63 16.60
N ARG A 561 -18.05 1.55 17.25
CA ARG A 561 -19.44 1.37 17.73
C ARG A 561 -20.35 2.41 17.09
N LEU A 562 -21.51 1.96 16.62
CA LEU A 562 -22.63 2.84 16.29
C LEU A 562 -23.31 3.27 17.60
N VAL A 563 -23.27 4.57 17.91
CA VAL A 563 -23.86 5.14 19.14
C VAL A 563 -25.34 5.47 18.91
N SER A 564 -25.64 6.15 17.80
CA SER A 564 -27.00 6.50 17.38
C SER A 564 -27.05 6.66 15.87
N ALA A 565 -28.24 6.46 15.30
CA ALA A 565 -28.51 6.73 13.88
C ALA A 565 -29.99 7.12 13.72
N THR A 566 -30.28 8.06 12.81
CA THR A 566 -31.65 8.43 12.46
C THR A 566 -32.37 7.33 11.69
N ASP A 567 -31.60 6.59 10.89
CA ASP A 567 -32.06 5.52 10.02
C ASP A 567 -31.15 4.30 10.21
N PRO A 568 -31.66 3.07 10.07
CA PRO A 568 -30.82 1.88 10.22
C PRO A 568 -29.71 1.83 9.16
N LEU A 569 -28.48 1.55 9.59
CA LEU A 569 -27.41 1.17 8.67
C LEU A 569 -27.66 -0.27 8.19
N CYS A 570 -28.33 -0.41 7.06
CA CYS A 570 -28.68 -1.70 6.48
C CYS A 570 -28.31 -1.77 4.99
N SER A 571 -28.28 -2.99 4.46
CA SER A 571 -28.17 -3.25 3.02
C SER A 571 -29.33 -4.12 2.58
N PRO A 572 -29.86 -3.94 1.35
CA PRO A 572 -30.92 -4.81 0.85
C PRO A 572 -30.47 -6.28 0.79
N ILE A 573 -31.43 -7.22 0.92
CA ILE A 573 -31.12 -8.66 0.98
C ILE A 573 -30.46 -9.20 -0.30
N GLY A 574 -30.75 -8.58 -1.45
CA GLY A 574 -30.13 -8.88 -2.74
C GLY A 574 -28.76 -8.23 -2.94
N SER A 575 -28.20 -7.59 -1.92
CA SER A 575 -26.95 -6.85 -2.05
C SER A 575 -25.78 -7.78 -2.37
N ALA A 576 -24.85 -7.28 -3.18
CA ALA A 576 -23.58 -7.93 -3.45
C ALA A 576 -22.73 -8.14 -2.17
N GLN A 577 -23.07 -7.51 -1.04
CA GLN A 577 -22.44 -7.80 0.26
C GLN A 577 -22.53 -9.29 0.64
N ARG A 578 -23.62 -10.00 0.31
CA ARG A 578 -23.72 -11.45 0.61
C ARG A 578 -22.69 -12.31 -0.14
N TRP A 579 -22.06 -11.74 -1.16
CA TRP A 579 -21.12 -12.42 -2.05
C TRP A 579 -19.65 -12.12 -1.70
N THR A 580 -19.37 -11.30 -0.69
CA THR A 580 -18.00 -10.88 -0.37
C THR A 580 -17.10 -12.04 0.06
N ASP A 581 -17.67 -13.08 0.67
CA ASP A 581 -16.91 -14.29 1.04
C ASP A 581 -16.49 -15.08 -0.20
N PHE A 582 -17.37 -15.19 -1.20
CA PHE A 582 -17.01 -15.75 -2.50
C PHE A 582 -15.87 -14.94 -3.14
N ALA A 583 -16.00 -13.60 -3.19
CA ALA A 583 -14.97 -12.76 -3.80
C ALA A 583 -13.63 -12.86 -3.06
N ARG A 584 -13.64 -12.92 -1.72
CA ARG A 584 -12.46 -13.11 -0.88
C ARG A 584 -11.80 -14.47 -1.13
N ALA A 585 -12.59 -15.54 -1.21
CA ALA A 585 -12.10 -16.88 -1.52
C ALA A 585 -11.50 -16.95 -2.94
N ALA A 586 -12.15 -16.32 -3.92
CA ALA A 586 -11.66 -16.23 -5.29
C ALA A 586 -10.30 -15.51 -5.38
N ARG A 587 -10.12 -14.38 -4.68
CA ARG A 587 -8.82 -13.68 -4.62
C ARG A 587 -7.74 -14.54 -3.99
N ARG A 588 -8.02 -15.18 -2.85
CA ARG A 588 -7.08 -16.11 -2.21
C ARG A 588 -6.67 -17.24 -3.16
N ALA A 589 -7.61 -17.79 -3.91
CA ALA A 589 -7.34 -18.86 -4.87
C ALA A 589 -6.61 -18.38 -6.14
N ARG A 590 -6.63 -17.08 -6.45
CA ARG A 590 -5.81 -16.48 -7.51
C ARG A 590 -4.37 -16.26 -7.05
N ASP A 591 -4.21 -15.81 -5.81
CA ASP A 591 -2.92 -15.39 -5.25
C ASP A 591 -2.16 -16.57 -4.61
N ALA A 592 -2.79 -17.74 -4.45
CA ALA A 592 -2.16 -18.95 -3.96
C ALA A 592 -1.09 -19.46 -4.96
N PRO A 593 0.11 -19.84 -4.49
CA PRO A 593 1.14 -20.43 -5.35
C PRO A 593 0.61 -21.72 -5.98
N MET A 594 0.78 -21.89 -7.29
CA MET A 594 0.44 -23.15 -7.95
C MET A 594 1.26 -24.28 -7.30
N PRO A 595 0.64 -25.39 -6.88
CA PRO A 595 1.40 -26.55 -6.44
C PRO A 595 2.31 -27.00 -7.59
N LEU A 596 3.61 -27.12 -7.32
CA LEU A 596 4.58 -27.70 -8.25
C LEU A 596 4.02 -29.05 -8.72
N PRO A 597 4.08 -29.36 -10.04
CA PRO A 597 3.63 -30.65 -10.51
C PRO A 597 4.41 -31.74 -9.77
N ALA A 598 3.69 -32.65 -9.13
CA ALA A 598 4.28 -33.81 -8.48
C ALA A 598 5.19 -34.49 -9.50
N ARG A 599 6.49 -34.59 -9.19
CA ARG A 599 7.43 -35.38 -9.98
C ARG A 599 6.85 -36.79 -10.05
N VAL A 600 6.33 -37.15 -11.23
CA VAL A 600 5.95 -38.52 -11.54
C VAL A 600 7.25 -39.32 -11.49
N GLY A 601 7.39 -40.14 -10.45
CA GLY A 601 8.56 -40.99 -10.28
C GLY A 601 8.69 -41.92 -11.49
N ALA A 602 9.88 -41.91 -12.09
CA ALA A 602 10.37 -42.95 -12.99
C ALA A 602 11.05 -44.04 -12.17
#